data_AF-A0A537V8G0-F1
#
_entry.id   AF-A0A537V8G0-F1
#
_cell.length_a   1.000
_cell.length_b   1.000
_cell.length_c   1.000
_cell.angle_alpha   90.00
_cell.angle_beta   90.00
_cell.angle_gamma   90.00
#
_symmetry.space_group_name_H-M   'P 1'
#
loop_
_entity.id
_entity.type
_entity.pdbx_description
1 polymer ?
#
loop_
_entity_poly.entity_id
_entity_poly.type
_entity_poly.pdbx_seq_one_letter_code
_entity_poly.pdbx_strand_id
1 'polypeptide(L)'
;MVAGLSRTWWSRPGLEVRGGRLVVAGRDAEDVATTSGTPAYVYDLTRIEEQASALRDALAGAGLRGVVRLALKAQREPDVLGFLRERCPWVGLDVCSPGEVAWGLRYGWRADEISYTGTNLSERDLDAILGAGVHLNLDLLTQLDRVGRRAPGASVGLRVNPRVGASWNGGTSTLYTGERPTKFGVFEGKLSDAVAICAKHGLTIDTVHVHVGDGYLSDGLPVFAETMRRVADMTRKLRDLGCPIREVNTGGGLGVPQRSGDAPLDLALWAAIAAEHLGPLDVAVATEPGDFLVKESARCRGLPSRRRRARTSGDPERQHQRGRRPVRGRSSPARNQRGRRRGVARGRQLQRQPVLGALPPPTRLGHVLRRSPVIPELPVGHPWFAARDAGDGITRLIEPYVDPFLESNVWHVAGTERDLVVDTANGIGPLLPAVDALSEGRPVIAIATHSHFDHVGGLHEFVDRRGHPADADMMSDPTGLRLLREAFPDWLVEDYVWYGSPLPDVVALTAVPAAGFDIAGWTTPPTEPTAFVDEGDAIDLGDRSVVVLHTPGHTAGSICLLDDANGTVFTGDAIYVDARLGWEDPEA
;
A
#
# COMPACT_ATOMS: atom_id res chain seq x y z
N MET A 1 -48.43 -17.47 1.47
CA MET A 1 -47.35 -16.98 0.60
C MET A 1 -46.20 -16.52 1.48
N VAL A 2 -45.15 -17.34 1.60
CA VAL A 2 -43.96 -16.99 2.37
C VAL A 2 -43.15 -16.02 1.53
N ALA A 3 -42.98 -14.79 2.02
CA ALA A 3 -42.12 -13.80 1.41
C ALA A 3 -40.70 -14.38 1.32
N GLY A 4 -40.20 -14.57 0.09
CA GLY A 4 -38.85 -15.03 -0.15
C GLY A 4 -37.87 -14.05 0.50
N LEU A 5 -37.16 -14.50 1.54
CA LEU A 5 -35.97 -13.82 2.03
C LEU A 5 -35.02 -13.70 0.83
N SER A 6 -34.81 -12.48 0.33
CA SER A 6 -33.81 -12.25 -0.72
C SER A 6 -32.49 -12.80 -0.20
N ARG A 7 -31.93 -13.82 -0.88
CA ARG A 7 -30.57 -14.28 -0.58
C ARG A 7 -29.66 -13.06 -0.56
N THR A 8 -28.91 -12.89 0.52
CA THR A 8 -27.88 -11.85 0.57
C THR A 8 -26.92 -12.07 -0.60
N TRP A 9 -26.44 -10.98 -1.23
CA TRP A 9 -25.64 -11.04 -2.46
C TRP A 9 -24.36 -11.90 -2.33
N TRP A 10 -23.87 -12.09 -1.11
CA TRP A 10 -22.69 -12.91 -0.78
C TRP A 10 -23.03 -14.35 -0.38
N SER A 11 -24.32 -14.69 -0.21
CA SER A 11 -24.75 -16.03 0.23
C SER A 11 -24.57 -17.06 -0.87
N ARG A 12 -23.92 -18.17 -0.54
CA ARG A 12 -23.61 -19.29 -1.43
C ARG A 12 -23.47 -20.60 -0.62
N PRO A 13 -23.49 -21.77 -1.25
CA PRO A 13 -23.09 -23.00 -0.58
C PRO A 13 -21.73 -22.82 0.11
N GLY A 14 -21.61 -23.28 1.35
CA GLY A 14 -20.41 -23.07 2.18
C GLY A 14 -20.37 -21.73 2.93
N LEU A 15 -21.09 -20.70 2.47
CA LEU A 15 -21.21 -19.40 3.16
C LEU A 15 -22.66 -18.91 3.18
N GLU A 16 -23.39 -19.20 4.25
CA GLU A 16 -24.82 -18.88 4.33
C GLU A 16 -25.31 -18.67 5.76
N VAL A 17 -26.50 -18.09 5.92
CA VAL A 17 -27.14 -17.93 7.22
C VAL A 17 -28.12 -19.08 7.44
N ARG A 18 -27.87 -19.93 8.43
CA ARG A 18 -28.77 -21.01 8.85
C ARG A 18 -29.31 -20.71 10.25
N GLY A 19 -30.62 -20.64 10.41
CA GLY A 19 -31.25 -20.36 11.72
C GLY A 19 -30.81 -19.03 12.35
N GLY A 20 -30.50 -18.00 11.53
CA GLY A 20 -30.02 -16.70 12.01
C GLY A 20 -28.52 -16.66 12.35
N ARG A 21 -27.78 -17.76 12.15
CA ARG A 21 -26.35 -17.87 12.43
C ARG A 21 -25.56 -18.03 11.14
N LEU A 22 -24.41 -17.37 11.03
CA LEU A 22 -23.54 -17.48 9.86
C LEU A 22 -22.79 -18.81 9.92
N VAL A 23 -22.89 -19.58 8.85
CA VAL A 23 -22.16 -20.83 8.63
C VAL A 23 -21.08 -20.58 7.57
N VAL A 24 -19.84 -20.94 7.87
CA VAL A 24 -18.66 -20.84 6.99
C VAL A 24 -18.01 -22.22 6.90
N ALA A 25 -17.80 -22.72 5.68
CA ALA A 25 -17.25 -24.06 5.43
C ALA A 25 -17.97 -25.17 6.24
N GLY A 26 -19.30 -25.05 6.37
CA GLY A 26 -20.13 -25.99 7.12
C GLY A 26 -20.09 -25.86 8.65
N ARG A 27 -19.31 -24.91 9.21
CA ARG A 27 -19.20 -24.66 10.65
C ARG A 27 -19.86 -23.34 11.06
N ASP A 28 -20.39 -23.29 12.27
CA ASP A 28 -20.91 -22.05 12.83
C ASP A 28 -19.77 -21.04 13.08
N ALA A 29 -19.92 -19.83 12.57
CA ALA A 29 -18.87 -18.81 12.64
C ALA A 29 -18.61 -18.30 14.07
N GLU A 30 -19.55 -18.44 15.00
CA GLU A 30 -19.36 -18.09 16.42
C GLU A 30 -18.67 -19.21 17.19
N ASP A 31 -18.93 -20.47 16.84
CA ASP A 31 -18.14 -21.58 17.38
C ASP A 31 -16.67 -21.46 16.95
N VAL A 32 -16.41 -21.19 15.67
CA VAL A 32 -15.04 -20.99 15.16
C VAL A 32 -14.35 -19.82 15.85
N ALA A 33 -15.06 -18.70 16.04
CA ALA A 33 -14.51 -17.53 16.73
C ALA A 33 -14.21 -17.79 18.21
N THR A 34 -15.05 -18.61 18.87
CA THR A 34 -14.88 -18.96 20.28
C THR A 34 -13.72 -19.91 20.48
N THR A 35 -13.54 -20.88 19.57
CA THR A 35 -12.47 -21.90 19.68
C THR A 35 -11.12 -21.41 19.18
N SER A 36 -11.10 -20.52 18.19
CA SER A 36 -9.87 -20.07 17.52
C SER A 36 -9.41 -18.67 17.95
N GLY A 37 -10.22 -17.96 18.74
CA GLY A 37 -10.01 -16.55 19.05
C GLY A 37 -10.34 -15.62 17.87
N THR A 38 -10.19 -14.31 18.08
CA THR A 38 -10.37 -13.30 17.02
C THR A 38 -9.26 -12.25 17.07
N PRO A 39 -8.75 -11.77 15.92
CA PRO A 39 -9.23 -12.05 14.56
C PRO A 39 -8.92 -13.47 14.08
N ALA A 40 -9.85 -14.07 13.32
CA ALA A 40 -9.68 -15.38 12.71
C ALA A 40 -9.97 -15.31 11.20
N TYR A 41 -9.11 -15.97 10.41
CA TYR A 41 -9.29 -16.20 8.98
C TYR A 41 -9.75 -17.63 8.77
N VAL A 42 -10.98 -17.80 8.27
CA VAL A 42 -11.56 -19.11 8.01
C VAL A 42 -11.57 -19.35 6.50
N TYR A 43 -10.87 -20.39 6.05
CA TYR A 43 -10.78 -20.79 4.65
C TYR A 43 -11.72 -21.95 4.33
N ASP A 44 -12.60 -21.76 3.35
CA ASP A 44 -13.38 -22.82 2.72
C ASP A 44 -12.59 -23.44 1.57
N LEU A 45 -11.89 -24.53 1.86
CA LEU A 45 -11.06 -25.25 0.90
C LEU A 45 -11.87 -25.79 -0.29
N THR A 46 -13.13 -26.19 -0.04
CA THR A 46 -14.04 -26.67 -1.10
C THR A 46 -14.27 -25.58 -2.14
N ARG A 47 -14.41 -24.32 -1.69
CA ARG A 47 -14.60 -23.20 -2.61
C ARG A 47 -13.38 -22.99 -3.52
N ILE A 48 -12.17 -23.23 -3.03
CA ILE A 48 -10.95 -23.13 -3.82
C ILE A 48 -10.94 -24.20 -4.93
N GLU A 49 -11.31 -25.45 -4.59
CA GLU A 49 -11.44 -26.55 -5.57
C GLU A 49 -12.51 -26.25 -6.64
N GLU A 50 -13.66 -25.73 -6.24
CA GLU A 50 -14.73 -25.32 -7.15
C GLU A 50 -14.26 -24.25 -8.14
N GLN A 51 -13.58 -23.20 -7.65
CA GLN A 51 -13.11 -22.10 -8.48
C GLN A 51 -12.00 -22.55 -9.44
N ALA A 52 -11.08 -23.39 -8.96
CA ALA A 52 -10.08 -24.00 -9.81
C ALA A 52 -10.76 -24.81 -10.93
N SER A 53 -11.64 -25.74 -10.57
CA SER A 53 -12.33 -26.62 -11.52
C SER A 53 -13.15 -25.83 -12.53
N ALA A 54 -13.82 -24.77 -12.10
CA ALA A 54 -14.60 -23.90 -12.98
C ALA A 54 -13.73 -23.25 -14.09
N LEU A 55 -12.51 -22.79 -13.77
CA LEU A 55 -11.58 -22.25 -14.76
C LEU A 55 -11.10 -23.31 -15.74
N ARG A 56 -10.71 -24.49 -15.24
CA ARG A 56 -10.30 -25.63 -16.07
C ARG A 56 -11.41 -26.03 -17.02
N ASP A 57 -12.63 -26.18 -16.51
CA ASP A 57 -13.79 -26.66 -17.27
C ASP A 57 -14.25 -25.60 -18.28
N ALA A 58 -14.14 -24.31 -17.98
CA ALA A 58 -14.42 -23.23 -18.93
C ALA A 58 -13.43 -23.23 -20.10
N LEU A 59 -12.13 -23.34 -19.83
CA LEU A 59 -11.10 -23.43 -20.88
C LEU A 59 -11.29 -24.70 -21.74
N ALA A 60 -11.54 -25.84 -21.10
CA ALA A 60 -11.79 -27.11 -21.80
C ALA A 60 -13.07 -27.06 -22.65
N GLY A 61 -14.15 -26.47 -22.13
CA GLY A 61 -15.42 -26.29 -22.83
C GLY A 61 -15.31 -25.37 -24.04
N ALA A 62 -14.36 -24.43 -24.03
CA ALA A 62 -14.01 -23.59 -25.18
C ALA A 62 -13.02 -24.24 -26.15
N GLY A 63 -12.62 -25.50 -25.92
CA GLY A 63 -11.70 -26.26 -26.78
C GLY A 63 -10.23 -25.85 -26.64
N LEU A 64 -9.86 -25.15 -25.58
CA LEU A 64 -8.48 -24.68 -25.36
C LEU A 64 -7.66 -25.71 -24.55
N ARG A 65 -6.36 -25.80 -24.86
CA ARG A 65 -5.38 -26.49 -24.00
C ARG A 65 -5.04 -25.61 -22.80
N GLY A 66 -5.93 -25.62 -21.81
CA GLY A 66 -5.87 -24.75 -20.63
C GLY A 66 -4.84 -25.18 -19.58
N VAL A 67 -4.14 -24.21 -18.99
CA VAL A 67 -3.26 -24.40 -17.83
C VAL A 67 -3.65 -23.40 -16.74
N VAL A 68 -3.87 -23.87 -15.52
CA VAL A 68 -4.21 -23.00 -14.38
C VAL A 68 -3.05 -23.01 -13.40
N ARG A 69 -2.58 -21.82 -13.01
CA ARG A 69 -1.52 -21.65 -12.02
C ARG A 69 -2.03 -20.77 -10.88
N LEU A 70 -1.95 -21.23 -9.64
CA LEU A 70 -2.28 -20.37 -8.49
C LEU A 70 -1.21 -19.27 -8.40
N ALA A 71 -1.62 -18.01 -8.40
CA ALA A 71 -0.73 -16.91 -8.06
C ALA A 71 -0.42 -16.94 -6.54
N LEU A 72 0.75 -17.44 -6.16
CA LEU A 72 1.10 -17.77 -4.78
C LEU A 72 1.01 -16.56 -3.83
N LYS A 73 1.27 -15.35 -4.35
CA LYS A 73 1.11 -14.08 -3.64
C LYS A 73 -0.28 -13.88 -3.02
N ALA A 74 -1.33 -14.53 -3.54
CA ALA A 74 -2.69 -14.46 -3.02
C ALA A 74 -2.97 -15.46 -1.88
N GLN A 75 -2.27 -16.60 -1.85
CA GLN A 75 -2.47 -17.64 -0.84
C GLN A 75 -1.25 -18.56 -0.75
N ARG A 76 -0.60 -18.55 0.41
CA ARG A 76 0.64 -19.30 0.70
C ARG A 76 0.53 -20.22 1.93
N GLU A 77 -0.66 -20.31 2.52
CA GLU A 77 -0.90 -21.10 3.73
C GLU A 77 -0.65 -22.60 3.47
N PRO A 78 0.24 -23.26 4.23
CA PRO A 78 0.62 -24.65 4.03
C PRO A 78 -0.55 -25.63 3.86
N ASP A 79 -1.59 -25.50 4.68
CA ASP A 79 -2.74 -26.41 4.64
C ASP A 79 -3.57 -26.24 3.36
N VAL A 80 -3.67 -24.99 2.86
CA VAL A 80 -4.34 -24.70 1.59
C VAL A 80 -3.54 -25.25 0.41
N LEU A 81 -2.21 -25.10 0.45
CA LEU A 81 -1.31 -25.64 -0.57
C LEU A 81 -1.34 -27.17 -0.59
N GLY A 82 -1.30 -27.81 0.58
CA GLY A 82 -1.44 -29.26 0.73
C GLY A 82 -2.77 -29.77 0.16
N PHE A 83 -3.87 -29.10 0.49
CA PHE A 83 -5.18 -29.41 -0.07
C PHE A 83 -5.22 -29.28 -1.60
N LEU A 84 -4.64 -28.21 -2.16
CA LEU A 84 -4.57 -28.01 -3.61
C LEU A 84 -3.74 -29.10 -4.29
N ARG A 85 -2.60 -29.51 -3.74
CA ARG A 85 -1.81 -30.61 -4.31
C ARG A 85 -2.56 -31.94 -4.29
N GLU A 86 -3.32 -32.19 -3.23
CA GLU A 86 -4.11 -33.43 -3.12
C GLU A 86 -5.32 -33.44 -4.08
N ARG A 87 -6.09 -32.36 -4.11
CA ARG A 87 -7.39 -32.29 -4.78
C ARG A 87 -7.34 -31.76 -6.21
N CYS A 88 -6.36 -30.90 -6.48
CA CYS A 88 -6.17 -30.22 -7.75
C CYS A 88 -4.71 -30.38 -8.25
N PRO A 89 -4.18 -31.60 -8.41
CA PRO A 89 -2.76 -31.82 -8.76
C PRO A 89 -2.36 -31.24 -10.14
N TRP A 90 -3.35 -30.84 -10.95
CA TRP A 90 -3.17 -30.19 -12.25
C TRP A 90 -3.00 -28.66 -12.16
N VAL A 91 -3.12 -28.07 -10.96
CA VAL A 91 -2.89 -26.64 -10.72
C VAL A 91 -1.39 -26.41 -10.48
N GLY A 92 -0.76 -25.64 -11.37
CA GLY A 92 0.63 -25.18 -11.19
C GLY A 92 0.74 -23.97 -10.26
N LEU A 93 1.91 -23.35 -10.19
CA LEU A 93 2.13 -22.10 -9.44
C LEU A 93 2.64 -20.98 -10.34
N ASP A 94 2.18 -19.76 -10.09
CA ASP A 94 2.83 -18.52 -10.49
C ASP A 94 3.46 -17.88 -9.26
N VAL A 95 4.76 -17.60 -9.34
CA VAL A 95 5.59 -17.08 -8.25
C VAL A 95 6.38 -15.86 -8.71
N CYS A 96 6.68 -14.95 -7.78
CA CYS A 96 7.35 -13.68 -8.09
C CYS A 96 8.62 -13.38 -7.28
N SER A 97 9.09 -14.33 -6.45
CA SER A 97 10.34 -14.19 -5.70
C SER A 97 11.09 -15.52 -5.55
N PRO A 98 12.41 -15.52 -5.31
CA PRO A 98 13.15 -16.76 -5.02
C PRO A 98 12.63 -17.50 -3.78
N GLY A 99 12.14 -16.77 -2.78
CA GLY A 99 11.50 -17.34 -1.60
C GLY A 99 10.22 -18.10 -1.95
N GLU A 100 9.41 -17.54 -2.86
CA GLU A 100 8.21 -18.21 -3.37
C GLU A 100 8.52 -19.45 -4.25
N VAL A 101 9.61 -19.42 -5.02
CA VAL A 101 10.12 -20.62 -5.72
C VAL A 101 10.45 -21.72 -4.72
N ALA A 102 11.25 -21.40 -3.70
CA ALA A 102 11.61 -22.35 -2.65
C ALA A 102 10.36 -22.86 -1.91
N TRP A 103 9.37 -21.99 -1.69
CA TRP A 103 8.09 -22.35 -1.07
C TRP A 103 7.32 -23.36 -1.91
N GLY A 104 7.15 -23.10 -3.22
CA GLY A 104 6.46 -24.01 -4.13
C GLY A 104 7.11 -25.39 -4.19
N LEU A 105 8.44 -25.43 -4.33
CA LEU A 105 9.20 -26.68 -4.35
C LEU A 105 9.06 -27.45 -3.02
N ARG A 106 9.13 -26.75 -1.89
CA ARG A 106 8.96 -27.35 -0.55
C ARG A 106 7.60 -28.01 -0.36
N TYR A 107 6.54 -27.44 -0.93
CA TYR A 107 5.17 -27.95 -0.83
C TYR A 107 4.78 -28.89 -1.99
N GLY A 108 5.75 -29.37 -2.78
CA GLY A 108 5.58 -30.50 -3.68
C GLY A 108 5.21 -30.16 -5.12
N TRP A 109 5.35 -28.90 -5.54
CA TRP A 109 5.35 -28.56 -6.97
C TRP A 109 6.72 -28.87 -7.57
N ARG A 110 6.72 -29.35 -8.82
CA ARG A 110 7.90 -29.56 -9.64
C ARG A 110 8.27 -28.25 -10.35
N ALA A 111 9.55 -28.08 -10.68
CA ALA A 111 10.03 -26.85 -11.31
C ALA A 111 9.31 -26.54 -12.64
N ASP A 112 8.89 -27.56 -13.40
CA ASP A 112 8.13 -27.42 -14.65
C ASP A 112 6.64 -27.13 -14.45
N GLU A 113 6.13 -27.21 -13.22
CA GLU A 113 4.78 -26.76 -12.83
C GLU A 113 4.79 -25.29 -12.36
N ILE A 114 5.97 -24.68 -12.20
CA ILE A 114 6.17 -23.34 -11.65
C ILE A 114 6.55 -22.36 -12.77
N SER A 115 5.73 -21.32 -12.92
CA SER A 115 5.97 -20.14 -13.75
C SER A 115 6.49 -19.01 -12.86
N TYR A 116 7.61 -18.39 -13.23
CA TYR A 116 8.17 -17.27 -12.49
C TYR A 116 7.93 -15.96 -13.25
N THR A 117 7.40 -14.95 -12.57
CA THR A 117 7.21 -13.61 -13.13
C THR A 117 7.70 -12.53 -12.16
N GLY A 118 8.75 -11.78 -12.53
CA GLY A 118 9.29 -10.71 -11.69
C GLY A 118 10.03 -9.62 -12.47
N THR A 119 9.81 -8.36 -12.08
CA THR A 119 10.25 -7.17 -12.83
C THR A 119 11.69 -6.74 -12.53
N ASN A 120 12.07 -6.68 -11.25
CA ASN A 120 13.35 -6.10 -10.84
C ASN A 120 14.18 -7.12 -10.05
N LEU A 121 14.77 -8.08 -10.77
CA LEU A 121 15.57 -9.15 -10.17
C LEU A 121 17.00 -8.70 -9.96
N SER A 122 17.54 -8.89 -8.76
CA SER A 122 18.98 -8.76 -8.51
C SER A 122 19.75 -9.89 -9.17
N GLU A 123 21.09 -9.80 -9.21
CA GLU A 123 21.91 -10.89 -9.74
C GLU A 123 21.83 -12.14 -8.87
N ARG A 124 21.75 -11.97 -7.54
CA ARG A 124 21.53 -13.04 -6.59
C ARG A 124 20.20 -13.75 -6.82
N ASP A 125 19.14 -13.00 -7.13
CA ASP A 125 17.82 -13.57 -7.41
C ASP A 125 17.87 -14.42 -8.69
N LEU A 126 18.49 -13.91 -9.75
CA LEU A 126 18.64 -14.66 -11.01
C LEU A 126 19.39 -15.97 -10.79
N ASP A 127 20.50 -15.96 -10.05
CA ASP A 127 21.27 -17.17 -9.79
C ASP A 127 20.44 -18.22 -9.02
N ALA A 128 19.66 -17.79 -8.02
CA ALA A 128 18.78 -18.67 -7.26
C ALA A 128 17.64 -19.26 -8.13
N ILE A 129 17.00 -18.44 -8.94
CA ILE A 129 15.86 -18.85 -9.78
C ILE A 129 16.33 -19.78 -10.90
N LEU A 130 17.43 -19.44 -11.59
CA LEU A 130 18.01 -20.29 -12.64
C LEU A 130 18.50 -21.62 -12.09
N GLY A 131 19.10 -21.63 -10.90
CA GLY A 131 19.51 -22.87 -10.22
C GLY A 131 18.34 -23.79 -9.86
N ALA A 132 17.13 -23.25 -9.66
CA ALA A 132 15.92 -24.03 -9.38
C ALA A 132 15.30 -24.66 -10.65
N GLY A 133 15.67 -24.18 -11.84
CA GLY A 133 15.19 -24.73 -13.11
C GLY A 133 13.72 -24.44 -13.43
N VAL A 134 13.13 -23.40 -12.82
CA VAL A 134 11.76 -22.95 -13.13
C VAL A 134 11.71 -22.21 -14.47
N HIS A 135 10.53 -22.02 -15.05
CA HIS A 135 10.38 -21.27 -16.30
C HIS A 135 10.18 -19.77 -16.00
N LEU A 136 11.05 -18.90 -16.56
CA LEU A 136 11.05 -17.46 -16.25
C LEU A 136 10.38 -16.65 -17.36
N ASN A 137 9.37 -15.86 -17.00
CA ASN A 137 8.80 -14.81 -17.83
C ASN A 137 9.57 -13.50 -17.59
N LEU A 138 10.39 -13.10 -18.56
CA LEU A 138 11.26 -11.94 -18.46
C LEU A 138 10.53 -10.67 -18.87
N ASP A 139 10.69 -9.62 -18.06
CA ASP A 139 9.88 -8.40 -18.09
C ASP A 139 10.59 -7.22 -18.78
N LEU A 140 11.93 -7.27 -18.84
CA LEU A 140 12.78 -6.19 -19.34
C LEU A 140 13.82 -6.68 -20.35
N LEU A 141 14.18 -5.81 -21.31
CA LEU A 141 15.27 -6.07 -22.26
C LEU A 141 16.63 -6.30 -21.56
N THR A 142 16.90 -5.54 -20.51
CA THR A 142 18.12 -5.70 -19.70
C THR A 142 18.12 -7.03 -18.95
N GLN A 143 16.96 -7.52 -18.53
CA GLN A 143 16.81 -8.82 -17.88
C GLN A 143 17.06 -9.96 -18.87
N LEU A 144 16.60 -9.85 -20.12
CA LEU A 144 16.95 -10.80 -21.20
C LEU A 144 18.46 -10.91 -21.38
N ASP A 145 19.18 -9.79 -21.43
CA ASP A 145 20.64 -9.81 -21.59
C ASP A 145 21.35 -10.37 -20.35
N ARG A 146 20.88 -10.06 -19.14
CA ARG A 146 21.43 -10.59 -17.88
C ARG A 146 21.20 -12.10 -17.71
N VAL A 147 20.03 -12.60 -18.09
CA VAL A 147 19.72 -14.04 -18.12
C VAL A 147 20.52 -14.73 -19.21
N GLY A 148 20.59 -14.15 -20.41
CA GLY A 148 21.35 -14.71 -21.53
C GLY A 148 22.84 -14.91 -21.23
N ARG A 149 23.45 -13.99 -20.47
CA ARG A 149 24.83 -14.13 -19.99
C ARG A 149 25.02 -15.29 -19.00
N ARG A 150 24.00 -15.63 -18.22
CA ARG A 150 24.05 -16.66 -17.16
C ARG A 150 23.62 -18.03 -17.64
N ALA A 151 22.62 -18.08 -18.50
CA ALA A 151 21.99 -19.30 -19.00
C ALA A 151 21.85 -19.24 -20.53
N PRO A 152 22.97 -19.21 -21.28
CA PRO A 152 22.92 -19.20 -22.74
C PRO A 152 22.22 -20.45 -23.25
N GLY A 153 21.40 -20.31 -24.29
CA GLY A 153 20.62 -21.43 -24.83
C GLY A 153 19.30 -21.74 -24.09
N ALA A 154 19.00 -21.05 -22.98
CA ALA A 154 17.79 -21.33 -22.21
C ALA A 154 16.50 -20.93 -22.95
N SER A 155 15.41 -21.64 -22.64
CA SER A 155 14.05 -21.24 -23.05
C SER A 155 13.43 -20.33 -21.98
N VAL A 156 12.79 -19.24 -22.41
CA VAL A 156 12.23 -18.21 -21.53
C VAL A 156 10.88 -17.73 -22.05
N GLY A 157 10.05 -17.21 -21.15
CA GLY A 157 8.89 -16.41 -21.49
C GLY A 157 9.26 -14.94 -21.68
N LEU A 158 8.50 -14.23 -22.50
CA LEU A 158 8.55 -12.78 -22.60
C LEU A 158 7.25 -12.21 -22.07
N ARG A 159 7.32 -11.43 -20.98
CA ARG A 159 6.18 -10.65 -20.52
C ARG A 159 6.02 -9.44 -21.41
N VAL A 160 4.85 -9.30 -22.02
CA VAL A 160 4.51 -8.24 -22.95
C VAL A 160 3.50 -7.27 -22.37
N ASN A 161 3.47 -6.04 -22.89
CA ASN A 161 2.48 -5.04 -22.49
C ASN A 161 1.64 -4.56 -23.71
N PRO A 162 0.34 -4.93 -23.77
CA PRO A 162 -0.55 -4.55 -24.88
C PRO A 162 -1.14 -3.14 -24.74
N ARG A 163 -0.76 -2.38 -23.70
CA ARG A 163 -1.23 -1.01 -23.37
C ARG A 163 -2.71 -0.89 -23.00
N VAL A 164 -3.42 -1.99 -22.92
CA VAL A 164 -4.84 -2.06 -22.56
C VAL A 164 -5.01 -3.15 -21.52
N GLY A 165 -5.89 -2.93 -20.55
CA GLY A 165 -6.18 -3.93 -19.53
C GLY A 165 -7.52 -3.69 -18.87
N ALA A 166 -8.14 -4.77 -18.40
CA ALA A 166 -9.46 -4.75 -17.81
C ALA A 166 -9.37 -4.50 -16.30
N SER A 167 -9.96 -3.40 -15.84
CA SER A 167 -10.12 -3.15 -14.41
C SER A 167 -11.51 -3.51 -13.92
N TRP A 168 -11.65 -3.64 -12.60
CA TRP A 168 -12.95 -3.56 -11.94
C TRP A 168 -13.69 -2.27 -12.34
N ASN A 169 -15.00 -2.36 -12.59
CA ASN A 169 -15.87 -1.31 -13.17
C ASN A 169 -15.62 -0.97 -14.65
N GLY A 170 -14.98 -1.84 -15.43
CA GLY A 170 -14.89 -1.69 -16.89
C GLY A 170 -13.91 -0.63 -17.40
N GLY A 171 -12.97 -0.19 -16.55
CA GLY A 171 -11.88 0.70 -16.97
C GLY A 171 -10.88 0.01 -17.90
N THR A 172 -10.21 0.80 -18.74
CA THR A 172 -9.24 0.35 -19.76
C THR A 172 -7.77 0.49 -19.34
N SER A 173 -7.52 1.11 -18.18
CA SER A 173 -6.20 1.29 -17.58
C SER A 173 -6.15 0.59 -16.24
N THR A 174 -5.01 -0.04 -15.95
CA THR A 174 -4.69 -0.70 -14.68
C THR A 174 -3.33 -0.22 -14.19
N LEU A 175 -2.90 -0.67 -13.00
CA LEU A 175 -1.52 -0.49 -12.55
C LEU A 175 -0.48 -1.13 -13.50
N TYR A 176 -0.91 -2.08 -14.34
CA TYR A 176 -0.06 -2.85 -15.22
C TYR A 176 -0.04 -2.33 -16.65
N THR A 177 -1.12 -1.68 -17.09
CA THR A 177 -1.33 -1.28 -18.49
C THR A 177 -2.00 0.08 -18.58
N GLY A 178 -1.54 0.93 -19.50
CA GLY A 178 -2.19 2.20 -19.79
C GLY A 178 -1.51 2.92 -20.95
N GLU A 179 -1.96 4.15 -21.21
CA GLU A 179 -1.36 5.00 -22.25
C GLU A 179 0.09 5.36 -21.94
N ARG A 180 0.38 5.64 -20.66
CA ARG A 180 1.74 5.89 -20.17
C ARG A 180 2.49 4.58 -19.98
N PRO A 181 3.81 4.55 -20.24
CA PRO A 181 4.64 3.41 -19.91
C PRO A 181 4.48 3.03 -18.44
N THR A 182 4.26 1.73 -18.18
CA THR A 182 4.32 1.15 -16.83
C THR A 182 5.66 0.45 -16.66
N LYS A 183 5.99 0.06 -15.43
CA LYS A 183 7.22 -0.70 -15.15
C LYS A 183 7.19 -2.15 -15.67
N PHE A 184 6.06 -2.60 -16.23
CA PHE A 184 5.82 -4.01 -16.56
C PHE A 184 5.76 -4.23 -18.07
N GLY A 185 6.44 -5.28 -18.51
CA GLY A 185 6.34 -5.88 -19.84
C GLY A 185 7.02 -5.10 -20.96
N VAL A 186 7.41 -5.84 -21.99
CA VAL A 186 7.96 -5.30 -23.22
C VAL A 186 6.82 -4.85 -24.16
N PHE A 187 6.85 -3.60 -24.58
CA PHE A 187 5.89 -3.05 -25.55
C PHE A 187 6.11 -3.58 -26.96
N GLU A 188 5.07 -3.57 -27.78
CA GLU A 188 5.09 -4.10 -29.16
C GLU A 188 6.22 -3.54 -30.05
N GLY A 189 6.56 -2.25 -29.88
CA GLY A 189 7.65 -1.60 -30.62
C GLY A 189 9.05 -2.09 -30.23
N LYS A 190 9.18 -2.88 -29.16
CA LYS A 190 10.44 -3.39 -28.61
C LYS A 190 10.61 -4.91 -28.75
N LEU A 191 9.65 -5.59 -29.39
CA LEU A 191 9.73 -7.04 -29.59
C LEU A 191 10.92 -7.45 -30.48
N SER A 192 11.24 -6.68 -31.52
CA SER A 192 12.42 -6.95 -32.35
C SER A 192 13.73 -6.81 -31.57
N ASP A 193 13.82 -5.82 -30.66
CA ASP A 193 14.97 -5.63 -29.78
C ASP A 193 15.11 -6.82 -28.82
N ALA A 194 13.99 -7.32 -28.26
CA ALA A 194 13.99 -8.50 -27.39
C ALA A 194 14.49 -9.76 -28.12
N VAL A 195 14.02 -9.99 -29.34
CA VAL A 195 14.45 -11.14 -30.17
C VAL A 195 15.94 -11.01 -30.53
N ALA A 196 16.43 -9.81 -30.85
CA ALA A 196 17.84 -9.58 -31.14
C ALA A 196 18.74 -9.90 -29.92
N ILE A 197 18.33 -9.51 -28.71
CA ILE A 197 19.03 -9.86 -27.48
C ILE A 197 19.01 -11.38 -27.25
N CYS A 198 17.88 -12.04 -27.50
CA CYS A 198 17.79 -13.49 -27.38
C CYS A 198 18.73 -14.19 -28.35
N ALA A 199 18.74 -13.78 -29.62
CA ALA A 199 19.61 -14.33 -30.65
C ALA A 199 21.10 -14.19 -30.30
N LYS A 200 21.51 -13.06 -29.71
CA LYS A 200 22.87 -12.82 -29.22
C LYS A 200 23.34 -13.88 -28.20
N HIS A 201 22.44 -14.36 -27.34
CA HIS A 201 22.74 -15.31 -26.25
C HIS A 201 22.23 -16.73 -26.52
N GLY A 202 21.65 -16.98 -27.70
CA GLY A 202 21.01 -18.25 -28.04
C GLY A 202 19.74 -18.55 -27.23
N LEU A 203 19.11 -17.57 -26.59
CA LEU A 203 17.86 -17.78 -25.87
C LEU A 203 16.70 -18.06 -26.82
N THR A 204 15.74 -18.87 -26.38
CA THR A 204 14.51 -19.17 -27.11
C THR A 204 13.30 -18.60 -26.37
N ILE A 205 12.57 -17.68 -27.00
CA ILE A 205 11.28 -17.22 -26.46
C ILE A 205 10.20 -18.23 -26.86
N ASP A 206 9.61 -18.92 -25.89
CA ASP A 206 8.58 -19.93 -26.13
C ASP A 206 7.23 -19.66 -25.44
N THR A 207 7.17 -18.64 -24.57
CA THR A 207 5.95 -18.20 -23.89
C THR A 207 5.75 -16.70 -24.08
N VAL A 208 4.53 -16.30 -24.40
CA VAL A 208 4.09 -14.90 -24.27
C VAL A 208 3.32 -14.78 -22.96
N HIS A 209 3.81 -13.98 -22.03
CA HIS A 209 3.15 -13.71 -20.76
C HIS A 209 2.53 -12.32 -20.77
N VAL A 210 1.38 -12.15 -20.14
CA VAL A 210 0.77 -10.85 -19.91
C VAL A 210 0.11 -10.82 -18.54
N HIS A 211 0.01 -9.63 -17.93
CA HIS A 211 -0.86 -9.41 -16.79
C HIS A 211 -1.56 -8.06 -16.97
N VAL A 212 -2.85 -8.12 -17.26
CA VAL A 212 -3.65 -6.99 -17.77
C VAL A 212 -4.91 -6.74 -16.96
N GLY A 213 -5.13 -7.49 -15.89
CA GLY A 213 -6.37 -7.48 -15.15
C GLY A 213 -6.20 -7.01 -13.71
N ASP A 214 -7.19 -6.30 -13.18
CA ASP A 214 -7.30 -6.04 -11.74
C ASP A 214 -8.76 -6.17 -11.28
N GLY A 215 -9.11 -7.35 -10.77
CA GLY A 215 -10.43 -7.67 -10.24
C GLY A 215 -11.58 -7.51 -11.23
N TYR A 216 -11.35 -7.66 -12.55
CA TYR A 216 -12.40 -7.44 -13.54
C TYR A 216 -13.48 -8.52 -13.47
N LEU A 217 -14.72 -8.10 -13.73
CA LEU A 217 -15.91 -8.94 -13.76
C LEU A 217 -16.47 -8.98 -15.17
N SER A 218 -17.73 -9.39 -15.33
CA SER A 218 -18.39 -9.50 -16.64
C SER A 218 -18.44 -8.18 -17.43
N ASP A 219 -18.50 -7.04 -16.74
CA ASP A 219 -18.45 -5.71 -17.35
C ASP A 219 -17.08 -5.36 -17.95
N GLY A 220 -16.00 -5.98 -17.47
CA GLY A 220 -14.65 -5.82 -18.00
C GLY A 220 -14.32 -6.73 -19.20
N LEU A 221 -15.19 -7.70 -19.52
CA LEU A 221 -14.94 -8.66 -20.61
C LEU A 221 -14.76 -8.03 -22.00
N PRO A 222 -15.45 -6.94 -22.38
CA PRO A 222 -15.16 -6.25 -23.65
C PRO A 222 -13.71 -5.72 -23.72
N VAL A 223 -13.17 -5.23 -22.61
CA VAL A 223 -11.77 -4.77 -22.52
C VAL A 223 -10.80 -5.95 -22.53
N PHE A 224 -11.18 -7.06 -21.89
CA PHE A 224 -10.41 -8.31 -21.96
C PHE A 224 -10.33 -8.83 -23.40
N ALA A 225 -11.41 -8.77 -24.19
CA ALA A 225 -11.40 -9.15 -25.60
C ALA A 225 -10.43 -8.30 -26.44
N GLU A 226 -10.48 -6.98 -26.32
CA GLU A 226 -9.51 -6.10 -26.98
C GLU A 226 -8.07 -6.41 -26.53
N THR A 227 -7.87 -6.75 -25.26
CA THR A 227 -6.57 -7.16 -24.75
C THR A 227 -6.09 -8.46 -25.41
N MET A 228 -6.92 -9.50 -25.44
CA MET A 228 -6.57 -10.78 -26.05
C MET A 228 -6.32 -10.66 -27.55
N ARG A 229 -7.05 -9.79 -28.25
CA ARG A 229 -6.80 -9.46 -29.66
C ARG A 229 -5.38 -8.91 -29.85
N ARG A 230 -4.96 -7.94 -29.03
CA ARG A 230 -3.60 -7.36 -29.09
C ARG A 230 -2.52 -8.35 -28.70
N VAL A 231 -2.76 -9.16 -27.67
CA VAL A 231 -1.81 -10.23 -27.28
C VAL A 231 -1.64 -11.23 -28.42
N ALA A 232 -2.72 -11.58 -29.12
CA ALA A 232 -2.64 -12.43 -30.31
C ALA A 232 -1.81 -11.79 -31.45
N ASP A 233 -1.97 -10.47 -31.68
CA ASP A 233 -1.15 -9.73 -32.65
C ASP A 233 0.34 -9.75 -32.27
N MET A 234 0.65 -9.48 -31.01
CA MET A 234 2.03 -9.52 -30.48
C MET A 234 2.63 -10.93 -30.60
N THR A 235 1.83 -11.96 -30.34
CA THR A 235 2.24 -13.36 -30.45
C THR A 235 2.54 -13.75 -31.90
N ARG A 236 1.70 -13.33 -32.86
CA ARG A 236 1.95 -13.51 -34.29
C ARG A 236 3.26 -12.83 -34.71
N LYS A 237 3.48 -11.59 -34.28
CA LYS A 237 4.71 -10.84 -34.55
C LYS A 237 5.96 -11.56 -34.02
N LEU A 238 5.91 -12.12 -32.81
CA LEU A 238 7.02 -12.91 -32.27
C LEU A 238 7.28 -14.19 -33.08
N ARG A 239 6.23 -14.86 -33.56
CA ARG A 239 6.36 -16.02 -34.46
C ARG A 239 6.95 -15.65 -35.82
N ASP A 240 6.53 -14.53 -36.40
CA ASP A 240 7.10 -14.01 -37.64
C ASP A 240 8.59 -13.66 -37.49
N LEU A 241 9.01 -13.28 -36.27
CA LEU A 241 10.40 -13.07 -35.89
C LEU A 241 11.14 -14.38 -35.55
N GLY A 242 10.51 -15.55 -35.71
CA GLY A 242 11.12 -16.87 -35.53
C GLY A 242 11.00 -17.49 -34.13
N CYS A 243 10.22 -16.90 -33.22
CA CYS A 243 10.04 -17.45 -31.88
C CYS A 243 9.03 -18.62 -31.89
N PRO A 244 9.39 -19.81 -31.37
CA PRO A 244 8.51 -20.98 -31.35
C PRO A 244 7.52 -20.91 -30.17
N ILE A 245 6.59 -19.94 -30.20
CA ILE A 245 5.64 -19.74 -29.09
C ILE A 245 4.71 -20.96 -28.93
N ARG A 246 4.76 -21.59 -27.75
CA ARG A 246 3.99 -22.79 -27.35
C ARG A 246 2.90 -22.48 -26.32
N GLU A 247 3.04 -21.39 -25.58
CA GLU A 247 2.11 -20.96 -24.53
C GLU A 247 1.85 -19.45 -24.63
N VAL A 248 0.59 -19.06 -24.44
CA VAL A 248 0.20 -17.69 -24.10
C VAL A 248 -0.38 -17.73 -22.69
N ASN A 249 0.33 -17.11 -21.75
CA ASN A 249 -0.11 -16.97 -20.38
C ASN A 249 -0.83 -15.62 -20.22
N THR A 250 -2.13 -15.70 -20.00
CA THR A 250 -3.04 -14.55 -19.91
C THR A 250 -2.97 -13.82 -18.56
N GLY A 251 -2.16 -14.34 -17.63
CA GLY A 251 -2.02 -13.80 -16.28
C GLY A 251 -3.28 -13.95 -15.46
N GLY A 252 -3.39 -13.07 -14.45
CA GLY A 252 -4.48 -13.06 -13.49
C GLY A 252 -5.42 -11.87 -13.67
N GLY A 253 -5.93 -11.36 -12.55
CA GLY A 253 -6.83 -10.21 -12.51
C GLY A 253 -8.32 -10.55 -12.65
N LEU A 254 -8.66 -11.83 -12.76
CA LEU A 254 -10.04 -12.32 -12.66
C LEU A 254 -10.58 -11.97 -11.27
N GLY A 255 -11.71 -11.26 -11.22
CA GLY A 255 -12.35 -10.81 -10.00
C GLY A 255 -13.46 -11.72 -9.49
N VAL A 256 -13.91 -11.44 -8.28
CA VAL A 256 -15.13 -11.99 -7.66
C VAL A 256 -15.96 -10.84 -7.10
N PRO A 257 -17.31 -10.94 -7.08
CA PRO A 257 -18.18 -9.89 -6.56
C PRO A 257 -17.76 -9.38 -5.18
N GLN A 258 -17.62 -8.05 -5.04
CA GLN A 258 -17.29 -7.37 -3.79
C GLN A 258 -18.47 -6.57 -3.23
N ARG A 259 -19.46 -6.25 -4.07
CA ARG A 259 -20.63 -5.45 -3.73
C ARG A 259 -21.91 -6.09 -4.26
N SER A 260 -23.04 -5.70 -3.70
CA SER A 260 -24.35 -6.24 -4.10
C SER A 260 -24.77 -5.95 -5.54
N GLY A 261 -24.14 -4.96 -6.19
CA GLY A 261 -24.38 -4.60 -7.59
C GLY A 261 -23.42 -5.27 -8.57
N ASP A 262 -22.42 -6.00 -8.08
CA ASP A 262 -21.40 -6.62 -8.93
C ASP A 262 -21.98 -7.87 -9.60
N ALA A 263 -21.88 -7.92 -10.92
CA ALA A 263 -22.19 -9.14 -11.67
C ALA A 263 -21.00 -10.12 -11.55
N PRO A 264 -21.21 -11.42 -11.24
CA PRO A 264 -20.14 -12.41 -11.29
C PRO A 264 -19.46 -12.44 -12.65
N LEU A 265 -18.19 -12.85 -12.70
CA LEU A 265 -17.46 -13.06 -13.93
C LEU A 265 -18.08 -14.22 -14.73
N ASP A 266 -18.50 -13.95 -15.97
CA ASP A 266 -18.99 -14.97 -16.90
C ASP A 266 -17.79 -15.75 -17.48
N LEU A 267 -17.49 -16.89 -16.88
CA LEU A 267 -16.38 -17.74 -17.30
C LEU A 267 -16.57 -18.34 -18.71
N ALA A 268 -17.82 -18.55 -19.14
CA ALA A 268 -18.08 -19.10 -20.47
C ALA A 268 -17.74 -18.06 -21.53
N LEU A 269 -18.15 -16.81 -21.33
CA LEU A 269 -17.78 -15.70 -22.21
C LEU A 269 -16.28 -15.39 -22.14
N TRP A 270 -15.68 -15.39 -20.94
CA TRP A 270 -14.23 -15.24 -20.76
C TRP A 270 -13.43 -16.28 -21.56
N ALA A 271 -13.80 -17.56 -21.46
CA ALA A 271 -13.13 -18.63 -22.19
C ALA A 271 -13.40 -18.56 -23.71
N ALA A 272 -14.61 -18.15 -24.12
CA ALA A 272 -14.94 -17.94 -25.53
C ALA A 272 -14.08 -16.83 -26.16
N ILE A 273 -13.87 -15.72 -25.44
CA ILE A 273 -12.97 -14.63 -25.87
C ILE A 273 -11.54 -15.13 -26.03
N ALA A 274 -11.05 -15.91 -25.06
CA ALA A 274 -9.72 -16.51 -25.16
C ALA A 274 -9.63 -17.46 -26.38
N ALA A 275 -10.65 -18.26 -26.63
CA ALA A 275 -10.69 -19.19 -27.76
C ALA A 275 -10.74 -18.46 -29.11
N GLU A 276 -11.51 -17.37 -29.21
CA GLU A 276 -11.61 -16.56 -30.42
C GLU A 276 -10.24 -16.01 -30.85
N HIS A 277 -9.46 -15.48 -29.90
CA HIS A 277 -8.21 -14.78 -30.22
C HIS A 277 -6.97 -15.67 -30.15
N LEU A 278 -6.92 -16.61 -29.22
CA LEU A 278 -5.75 -17.46 -28.97
C LEU A 278 -5.89 -18.87 -29.55
N GLY A 279 -7.11 -19.37 -29.75
CA GLY A 279 -7.36 -20.68 -30.38
C GLY A 279 -6.71 -20.84 -31.76
N PRO A 280 -6.81 -19.85 -32.67
CA PRO A 280 -6.13 -19.91 -33.98
C PRO A 280 -4.60 -19.96 -33.91
N LEU A 281 -4.01 -19.65 -32.76
CA LEU A 281 -2.56 -19.72 -32.56
C LEU A 281 -2.09 -21.14 -32.22
N ASP A 282 -2.98 -22.09 -31.87
CA ASP A 282 -2.60 -23.46 -31.49
C ASP A 282 -1.54 -23.48 -30.36
N VAL A 283 -1.78 -22.71 -29.31
CA VAL A 283 -0.93 -22.59 -28.11
C VAL A 283 -1.64 -23.16 -26.88
N ALA A 284 -0.88 -23.47 -25.83
CA ALA A 284 -1.46 -23.56 -24.49
C ALA A 284 -1.96 -22.18 -24.08
N VAL A 285 -3.11 -22.15 -23.41
CA VAL A 285 -3.64 -20.93 -22.80
C VAL A 285 -3.53 -21.08 -21.30
N ALA A 286 -2.59 -20.36 -20.70
CA ALA A 286 -2.41 -20.35 -19.27
C ALA A 286 -3.11 -19.17 -18.60
N THR A 287 -3.49 -19.33 -17.33
CA THR A 287 -4.01 -18.25 -16.47
C THR A 287 -3.47 -18.38 -15.05
N GLU A 288 -3.31 -17.24 -14.37
CA GLU A 288 -2.68 -17.09 -13.06
C GLU A 288 -3.67 -16.50 -12.03
N PRO A 289 -4.81 -17.16 -11.74
CA PRO A 289 -5.78 -16.65 -10.78
C PRO A 289 -5.17 -16.59 -9.37
N GLY A 290 -5.28 -15.42 -8.75
CA GLY A 290 -5.13 -15.23 -7.31
C GLY A 290 -6.50 -15.03 -6.68
N ASP A 291 -6.98 -13.80 -6.72
CA ASP A 291 -8.27 -13.38 -6.17
C ASP A 291 -9.44 -14.29 -6.56
N PHE A 292 -9.61 -14.61 -7.84
CA PHE A 292 -10.67 -15.51 -8.29
C PHE A 292 -10.66 -16.86 -7.56
N LEU A 293 -9.48 -17.43 -7.34
CA LEU A 293 -9.32 -18.76 -6.76
C LEU A 293 -9.60 -18.76 -5.25
N VAL A 294 -9.13 -17.73 -4.52
CA VAL A 294 -9.05 -17.79 -3.05
C VAL A 294 -9.86 -16.73 -2.32
N LYS A 295 -10.25 -15.62 -2.95
CA LYS A 295 -10.87 -14.48 -2.23
C LYS A 295 -12.25 -14.82 -1.68
N GLU A 296 -13.00 -15.68 -2.37
CA GLU A 296 -14.27 -16.22 -1.86
C GLU A 296 -14.10 -17.39 -0.89
N SER A 297 -12.88 -17.88 -0.66
CA SER A 297 -12.65 -18.93 0.33
C SER A 297 -12.52 -18.37 1.74
N ALA A 298 -12.10 -17.11 1.92
CA ALA A 298 -11.69 -16.57 3.22
C ALA A 298 -12.71 -15.57 3.81
N ARG A 299 -12.96 -15.65 5.12
CA ARG A 299 -13.64 -14.58 5.88
C ARG A 299 -12.88 -14.22 7.14
N CYS A 300 -12.67 -12.92 7.35
CA CYS A 300 -12.15 -12.36 8.61
C CYS A 300 -13.32 -11.95 9.52
N ARG A 301 -13.27 -12.38 10.79
CA ARG A 301 -14.16 -11.88 11.84
C ARG A 301 -13.37 -11.02 12.83
N GLY A 302 -13.64 -9.73 12.84
CA GLY A 302 -13.19 -8.81 13.89
C GLY A 302 -14.02 -8.95 15.17
N LEU A 303 -13.44 -8.54 16.30
CA LEU A 303 -14.11 -8.47 17.60
C LEU A 303 -15.50 -7.80 17.46
N PRO A 304 -16.56 -8.34 18.09
CA PRO A 304 -17.74 -7.52 18.31
C PRO A 304 -17.31 -6.35 19.19
N SER A 305 -17.39 -5.12 18.67
CA SER A 305 -17.36 -3.95 19.53
C SER A 305 -18.38 -4.19 20.63
N ARG A 306 -17.92 -4.20 21.88
CA ARG A 306 -18.81 -4.30 23.04
C ARG A 306 -19.77 -3.13 22.96
N ARG A 307 -20.96 -3.34 22.36
CA ARG A 307 -22.09 -2.43 22.53
C ARG A 307 -22.34 -2.43 24.03
N ARG A 308 -21.90 -1.36 24.71
CA ARG A 308 -22.33 -1.05 26.07
C ARG A 308 -23.85 -1.09 26.02
N ARG A 309 -24.45 -2.13 26.62
CA ARG A 309 -25.86 -2.12 26.96
C ARG A 309 -26.04 -0.92 27.89
N ALA A 310 -26.70 0.13 27.40
CA ALA A 310 -27.21 1.17 28.26
C ALA A 310 -28.11 0.48 29.28
N ARG A 311 -27.73 0.54 30.56
CA ARG A 311 -28.61 0.17 31.67
C ARG A 311 -29.76 1.16 31.65
N THR A 312 -30.89 0.75 31.08
CA THR A 312 -32.18 1.41 31.35
C THR A 312 -32.61 0.98 32.73
N SER A 313 -32.27 1.80 33.73
CA SER A 313 -32.92 1.79 35.04
C SER A 313 -34.25 2.51 34.94
N GLY A 314 -35.33 1.87 35.41
CA GLY A 314 -36.56 2.58 35.80
C GLY A 314 -37.84 1.98 35.25
N ASP A 315 -38.42 1.09 36.05
CA ASP A 315 -39.79 0.56 35.96
C ASP A 315 -40.85 1.68 35.91
N PRO A 316 -42.05 1.45 35.33
CA PRO A 316 -43.09 2.46 35.16
C PRO A 316 -44.06 2.44 36.34
N GLU A 317 -44.37 3.59 36.95
CA GLU A 317 -45.71 3.88 37.47
C GLU A 317 -45.83 5.28 38.10
N ARG A 318 -47.07 5.81 38.05
CA ARG A 318 -47.63 7.00 38.74
C ARG A 318 -47.52 8.36 38.05
N GLN A 319 -48.51 8.57 37.19
CA GLN A 319 -49.40 9.73 37.10
C GLN A 319 -49.19 10.85 38.15
N HIS A 320 -49.03 12.10 37.71
CA HIS A 320 -49.97 13.17 38.08
C HIS A 320 -49.91 14.42 37.17
N GLN A 321 -51.13 14.86 36.89
CA GLN A 321 -51.59 15.98 36.08
C GLN A 321 -51.13 17.39 36.48
N ARG A 322 -51.26 18.29 35.49
CA ARG A 322 -51.69 19.72 35.51
C ARG A 322 -50.62 20.82 35.49
N GLY A 323 -50.81 21.72 34.52
CA GLY A 323 -50.68 23.17 34.77
C GLY A 323 -49.89 23.98 33.74
N ARG A 324 -50.49 24.29 32.58
CA ARG A 324 -50.04 25.41 31.72
C ARG A 324 -50.66 26.72 32.20
N ARG A 325 -49.90 27.82 32.25
CA ARG A 325 -50.38 29.19 31.94
C ARG A 325 -49.29 30.08 31.32
N PRO A 326 -49.62 30.95 30.32
CA PRO A 326 -48.67 31.76 29.53
C PRO A 326 -48.84 33.29 29.68
N VAL A 327 -47.88 34.11 29.23
CA VAL A 327 -48.03 35.57 28.98
C VAL A 327 -47.06 35.99 27.86
N ARG A 328 -47.52 36.35 26.63
CA ARG A 328 -47.71 37.70 26.01
C ARG A 328 -46.49 38.65 26.18
N GLY A 329 -45.97 39.41 25.21
CA GLY A 329 -46.34 39.75 23.82
C GLY A 329 -46.11 41.26 23.56
N ARG A 330 -45.53 41.61 22.38
CA ARG A 330 -45.55 42.92 21.66
C ARG A 330 -44.63 44.05 22.20
N SER A 331 -44.11 45.01 21.44
CA SER A 331 -43.89 45.28 19.99
C SER A 331 -43.13 46.63 19.87
N SER A 332 -42.41 46.86 18.75
CA SER A 332 -41.64 48.06 18.34
C SER A 332 -42.44 49.37 18.26
N PRO A 333 -41.85 50.56 17.92
CA PRO A 333 -41.51 50.90 16.51
C PRO A 333 -40.35 51.93 16.30
N ALA A 334 -39.86 52.08 15.05
CA ALA A 334 -39.93 53.34 14.26
C ALA A 334 -38.90 53.45 13.10
N ARG A 335 -39.35 54.14 12.04
CA ARG A 335 -38.76 54.44 10.71
C ARG A 335 -38.08 55.81 10.66
N ASN A 336 -37.18 56.03 9.68
CA ASN A 336 -37.14 57.16 8.71
C ASN A 336 -35.95 56.95 7.74
N GLN A 337 -36.05 56.95 6.40
CA GLN A 337 -36.45 57.92 5.35
C GLN A 337 -35.29 58.71 4.68
N ARG A 338 -35.07 58.39 3.39
CA ARG A 338 -34.79 59.23 2.18
C ARG A 338 -33.47 60.01 1.99
N GLY A 339 -32.92 59.89 0.78
CA GLY A 339 -32.10 60.89 0.07
C GLY A 339 -31.63 60.39 -1.32
N ARG A 340 -31.70 61.21 -2.38
CA ARG A 340 -31.58 60.84 -3.82
C ARG A 340 -30.39 61.56 -4.54
N ARG A 341 -30.09 61.07 -5.76
CA ARG A 341 -29.50 61.72 -6.99
C ARG A 341 -27.95 61.71 -7.10
N ARG A 342 -27.28 61.71 -8.27
CA ARG A 342 -27.46 61.29 -9.69
C ARG A 342 -26.08 61.51 -10.40
N GLY A 343 -25.78 60.75 -11.48
CA GLY A 343 -24.79 61.06 -12.54
C GLY A 343 -23.54 60.15 -12.53
N VAL A 344 -22.93 59.67 -13.63
CA VAL A 344 -23.01 59.89 -15.08
C VAL A 344 -22.51 58.60 -15.79
N ALA A 345 -22.92 58.39 -17.05
CA ALA A 345 -22.73 57.21 -17.89
C ALA A 345 -21.38 57.14 -18.64
N ARG A 346 -20.91 55.94 -19.01
CA ARG A 346 -20.86 55.39 -20.40
C ARG A 346 -19.98 54.13 -20.49
N GLY A 347 -20.45 53.15 -21.28
CA GLY A 347 -19.69 51.96 -21.71
C GLY A 347 -20.58 50.72 -21.94
N ARG A 348 -21.30 50.67 -23.07
CA ARG A 348 -21.95 49.45 -23.63
C ARG A 348 -20.83 48.52 -24.15
N GLN A 349 -20.93 47.19 -24.27
CA GLN A 349 -21.92 46.30 -24.90
C GLN A 349 -21.31 44.86 -24.72
N LEU A 350 -21.99 43.75 -24.44
CA LEU A 350 -23.04 43.07 -25.18
C LEU A 350 -23.70 42.01 -24.27
N GLN A 351 -25.02 41.90 -24.38
CA GLN A 351 -25.87 40.97 -23.65
C GLN A 351 -25.86 39.57 -24.28
N ARG A 352 -25.85 38.52 -23.45
CA ARG A 352 -26.65 37.32 -23.66
C ARG A 352 -27.44 37.05 -22.38
N GLN A 353 -28.77 37.06 -22.50
CA GLN A 353 -29.71 36.71 -21.44
C GLN A 353 -29.96 35.19 -21.41
N PRO A 354 -30.54 34.66 -20.31
CA PRO A 354 -30.12 33.41 -19.66
C PRO A 354 -31.22 32.34 -19.72
N VAL A 355 -31.19 31.37 -18.77
CA VAL A 355 -32.20 30.36 -18.36
C VAL A 355 -31.61 28.94 -18.53
N LEU A 356 -31.49 28.03 -17.55
CA LEU A 356 -32.14 27.83 -16.25
C LEU A 356 -31.27 26.91 -15.34
N GLY A 357 -31.09 27.28 -14.06
CA GLY A 357 -31.12 26.34 -12.93
C GLY A 357 -29.84 25.60 -12.48
N ALA A 358 -28.92 26.29 -11.78
CA ALA A 358 -28.06 25.64 -10.79
C ALA A 358 -28.48 26.10 -9.38
N LEU A 359 -28.75 25.14 -8.50
CA LEU A 359 -29.11 25.36 -7.10
C LEU A 359 -27.97 26.09 -6.36
N PRO A 360 -28.25 27.05 -5.47
CA PRO A 360 -27.21 27.71 -4.69
C PRO A 360 -26.61 26.75 -3.66
N PRO A 361 -25.32 26.90 -3.31
CA PRO A 361 -24.69 26.07 -2.28
C PRO A 361 -25.34 26.36 -0.92
N PRO A 362 -25.42 25.36 -0.03
CA PRO A 362 -26.07 25.53 1.26
C PRO A 362 -25.38 26.63 2.08
N THR A 363 -26.16 27.64 2.42
CA THR A 363 -25.81 28.72 3.34
C THR A 363 -25.38 28.16 4.70
N ARG A 364 -24.25 28.67 5.20
CA ARG A 364 -23.68 28.46 6.54
C ARG A 364 -24.76 28.41 7.62
N LEU A 365 -24.96 27.21 8.16
CA LEU A 365 -25.66 26.98 9.42
C LEU A 365 -24.63 27.02 10.56
N GLY A 366 -24.79 28.00 11.44
CA GLY A 366 -24.27 27.97 12.81
C GLY A 366 -22.75 28.11 12.96
N HIS A 367 -22.30 29.31 13.33
CA HIS A 367 -21.11 29.43 14.19
C HIS A 367 -21.42 28.73 15.51
N VAL A 368 -21.15 27.43 15.58
CA VAL A 368 -20.88 26.76 16.85
C VAL A 368 -19.61 27.43 17.36
N LEU A 369 -19.73 28.17 18.46
CA LEU A 369 -18.58 28.53 19.29
C LEU A 369 -17.89 27.22 19.65
N ARG A 370 -16.88 26.79 18.88
CA ARG A 370 -15.96 25.74 19.32
C ARG A 370 -15.35 26.29 20.59
N ARG A 371 -15.69 25.69 21.73
CA ARG A 371 -14.94 25.91 22.96
C ARG A 371 -13.49 25.53 22.63
N SER A 372 -12.54 26.41 22.92
CA SER A 372 -11.12 26.06 22.86
C SER A 372 -10.92 24.74 23.60
N PRO A 373 -10.15 23.79 23.04
CA PRO A 373 -9.89 22.54 23.72
C PRO A 373 -9.28 22.83 25.10
N VAL A 374 -9.75 22.12 26.11
CA VAL A 374 -9.11 22.14 27.42
C VAL A 374 -7.84 21.31 27.27
N ILE A 375 -6.70 22.00 27.16
CA ILE A 375 -5.39 21.36 27.10
C ILE A 375 -5.13 20.70 28.47
N PRO A 376 -4.83 19.39 28.52
CA PRO A 376 -4.57 18.71 29.77
C PRO A 376 -3.30 19.27 30.43
N GLU A 377 -3.28 19.33 31.76
CA GLU A 377 -2.04 19.51 32.51
C GLU A 377 -1.23 18.21 32.39
N LEU A 378 -0.11 18.25 31.66
CA LEU A 378 0.81 17.13 31.49
C LEU A 378 1.97 17.24 32.50
N PRO A 379 2.48 16.10 33.01
CA PRO A 379 3.67 16.10 33.86
C PRO A 379 4.92 16.51 33.07
N VAL A 380 5.99 16.92 33.76
CA VAL A 380 7.30 17.13 33.13
C VAL A 380 7.98 15.78 32.94
N GLY A 381 8.37 15.46 31.71
CA GLY A 381 9.11 14.24 31.36
C GLY A 381 10.62 14.48 31.47
N HIS A 382 11.33 13.60 32.17
CA HIS A 382 12.79 13.68 32.31
C HIS A 382 13.42 12.31 32.62
N PRO A 383 14.52 11.91 31.94
CA PRO A 383 15.14 12.59 30.79
C PRO A 383 14.21 12.58 29.57
N TRP A 384 14.30 13.59 28.70
CA TRP A 384 13.40 13.68 27.52
C TRP A 384 13.65 12.58 26.51
N PHE A 385 14.93 12.25 26.26
CA PHE A 385 15.32 11.15 25.39
C PHE A 385 15.69 9.91 26.21
N ALA A 386 15.23 8.75 25.77
CA ALA A 386 15.71 7.46 26.26
C ALA A 386 16.78 6.91 25.30
N ALA A 387 17.90 6.46 25.86
CA ALA A 387 19.02 5.89 25.11
C ALA A 387 19.02 4.37 25.22
N ARG A 388 19.28 3.69 24.09
CA ARG A 388 19.44 2.23 24.02
C ARG A 388 20.65 1.89 23.17
N ASP A 389 21.56 1.11 23.73
CA ASP A 389 22.72 0.58 23.00
C ASP A 389 22.23 -0.36 21.87
N ALA A 390 22.69 -0.10 20.66
CA ALA A 390 22.39 -0.90 19.47
C ALA A 390 23.59 -1.75 19.01
N GLY A 391 24.70 -1.73 19.75
CA GLY A 391 25.94 -2.42 19.39
C GLY A 391 26.81 -1.60 18.44
N ASP A 392 28.04 -2.05 18.23
CA ASP A 392 29.01 -1.44 17.30
C ASP A 392 29.17 0.08 17.46
N GLY A 393 29.14 0.58 18.70
CA GLY A 393 29.27 2.01 18.99
C GLY A 393 28.08 2.85 18.53
N ILE A 394 26.92 2.23 18.28
CA ILE A 394 25.69 2.89 17.86
C ILE A 394 24.71 2.93 19.04
N THR A 395 24.12 4.09 19.28
CA THR A 395 23.09 4.28 20.31
C THR A 395 21.81 4.83 19.68
N ARG A 396 20.67 4.17 19.93
CA ARG A 396 19.34 4.66 19.56
C ARG A 396 18.83 5.61 20.64
N LEU A 397 18.41 6.80 20.23
CA LEU A 397 17.72 7.79 21.03
C LEU A 397 16.26 7.86 20.57
N ILE A 398 15.32 7.87 21.52
CA ILE A 398 13.88 7.95 21.26
C ILE A 398 13.19 8.96 22.18
N GLU A 399 12.05 9.52 21.75
CA GLU A 399 11.21 10.44 22.53
C GLU A 399 10.03 9.69 23.20
N PRO A 400 10.21 9.04 24.37
CA PRO A 400 9.19 8.18 25.00
C PRO A 400 7.89 8.88 25.39
N TYR A 401 7.85 10.22 25.34
CA TYR A 401 6.69 11.02 25.72
C TYR A 401 5.86 11.49 24.53
N VAL A 402 6.30 11.21 23.30
CA VAL A 402 5.61 11.57 22.06
C VAL A 402 4.68 10.43 21.64
N ASP A 403 3.59 10.76 20.94
CA ASP A 403 2.71 9.77 20.33
C ASP A 403 3.53 8.81 19.44
N PRO A 404 3.43 7.48 19.61
CA PRO A 404 4.29 6.53 18.89
C PRO A 404 4.22 6.60 17.36
N PHE A 405 3.17 7.21 16.80
CA PHE A 405 3.06 7.42 15.36
C PHE A 405 3.94 8.59 14.87
N LEU A 406 4.26 9.55 15.75
CA LEU A 406 5.12 10.71 15.46
C LEU A 406 6.54 10.54 15.97
N GLU A 407 6.82 9.44 16.67
CA GLU A 407 8.15 9.12 17.16
C GLU A 407 9.03 8.65 15.99
N SER A 408 10.24 9.21 15.90
CA SER A 408 11.27 8.76 14.98
C SER A 408 12.50 8.26 15.75
N ASN A 409 13.30 7.43 15.10
CA ASN A 409 14.58 7.01 15.65
C ASN A 409 15.64 8.07 15.39
N VAL A 410 16.36 8.46 16.44
CA VAL A 410 17.62 9.19 16.33
C VAL A 410 18.76 8.23 16.58
N TRP A 411 19.78 8.23 15.74
CA TRP A 411 20.94 7.35 15.90
C TRP A 411 22.20 8.14 16.15
N HIS A 412 22.83 7.92 17.29
CA HIS A 412 24.20 8.34 17.55
C HIS A 412 25.16 7.23 17.11
N VAL A 413 26.20 7.60 16.37
CA VAL A 413 27.26 6.70 15.90
C VAL A 413 28.58 7.27 16.39
N ALA A 414 29.23 6.54 17.30
CA ALA A 414 30.51 6.93 17.87
C ALA A 414 31.65 6.75 16.86
N GLY A 415 32.50 7.78 16.76
CA GLY A 415 33.77 7.71 16.05
C GLY A 415 34.93 8.07 16.95
N THR A 416 36.15 7.85 16.46
CA THR A 416 37.38 8.20 17.19
C THR A 416 37.76 9.68 17.08
N GLU A 417 37.36 10.37 16.01
CA GLU A 417 37.64 11.82 15.83
C GLU A 417 36.39 12.69 15.96
N ARG A 418 35.23 12.19 15.56
CA ARG A 418 33.93 12.87 15.62
C ARG A 418 32.79 11.87 15.56
N ASP A 419 31.65 12.25 16.11
CA ASP A 419 30.46 11.42 16.15
C ASP A 419 29.46 11.87 15.09
N LEU A 420 28.59 10.95 14.67
CA LEU A 420 27.50 11.21 13.74
C LEU A 420 26.17 11.07 14.46
N VAL A 421 25.26 12.01 14.27
CA VAL A 421 23.86 11.93 14.67
C VAL A 421 23.01 11.86 13.41
N VAL A 422 22.33 10.73 13.20
CA VAL A 422 21.41 10.51 12.09
C VAL A 422 19.99 10.80 12.58
N ASP A 423 19.35 11.76 11.92
CA ASP A 423 18.06 12.35 12.28
C ASP A 423 18.03 12.98 13.68
N THR A 424 17.01 13.78 13.97
CA THR A 424 16.99 14.65 15.16
C THR A 424 15.61 14.79 15.82
N ALA A 425 14.72 13.83 15.59
CA ALA A 425 13.39 13.77 16.20
C ALA A 425 12.52 15.01 15.91
N ASN A 426 11.48 15.22 16.73
CA ASN A 426 10.49 16.28 16.50
C ASN A 426 10.93 17.68 16.93
N GLY A 427 12.02 17.80 17.71
CA GLY A 427 12.46 19.08 18.29
C GLY A 427 11.58 19.59 19.44
N ILE A 428 10.84 18.69 20.10
CA ILE A 428 9.92 19.06 21.19
C ILE A 428 10.70 19.30 22.47
N GLY A 429 11.55 18.34 22.86
CA GLY A 429 12.52 18.51 23.93
C GLY A 429 13.95 18.60 23.40
N PRO A 430 14.89 19.10 24.22
CA PRO A 430 16.26 19.34 23.79
C PRO A 430 17.02 18.02 23.57
N LEU A 431 17.56 17.83 22.37
CA LEU A 431 18.32 16.63 21.99
C LEU A 431 19.79 16.72 22.40
N LEU A 432 20.39 17.90 22.30
CA LEU A 432 21.82 18.12 22.51
C LEU A 432 22.34 17.59 23.85
N PRO A 433 21.65 17.74 25.00
CA PRO A 433 22.12 17.17 26.27
C PRO A 433 22.24 15.64 26.26
N ALA A 434 21.38 14.95 25.51
CA ALA A 434 21.45 13.49 25.39
C ALA A 434 22.62 13.07 24.49
N VAL A 435 22.86 13.82 23.41
CA VAL A 435 24.00 13.58 22.50
C VAL A 435 25.33 13.93 23.16
N ASP A 436 25.42 15.04 23.89
CA ASP A 436 26.64 15.46 24.60
C ASP A 436 27.08 14.43 25.64
N ALA A 437 26.12 13.79 26.31
CA ALA A 437 26.38 12.71 27.25
C ALA A 437 27.01 11.46 26.60
N LEU A 438 26.72 11.22 25.32
CA LEU A 438 27.28 10.11 24.53
C LEU A 438 28.58 10.48 23.84
N SER A 439 28.70 11.73 23.41
CA SER A 439 29.82 12.18 22.57
C SER A 439 31.09 12.48 23.37
N GLU A 440 30.99 12.60 24.69
CA GLU A 440 32.13 12.86 25.59
C GLU A 440 32.98 14.08 25.17
N GLY A 441 32.34 15.07 24.53
CA GLY A 441 32.99 16.27 24.00
C GLY A 441 33.62 16.13 22.62
N ARG A 442 33.47 14.99 21.94
CA ARG A 442 33.83 14.85 20.52
C ARG A 442 32.94 15.78 19.66
N PRO A 443 33.49 16.37 18.58
CA PRO A 443 32.67 17.10 17.60
C PRO A 443 31.57 16.21 17.03
N VAL A 444 30.39 16.76 16.78
CA VAL A 444 29.23 16.03 16.25
C VAL A 444 28.84 16.59 14.90
N ILE A 445 28.66 15.70 13.93
CA ILE A 445 27.97 15.99 12.67
C ILE A 445 26.54 15.48 12.82
N ALA A 446 25.55 16.36 12.71
CA ALA A 446 24.15 15.95 12.62
C ALA A 446 23.71 15.92 11.15
N ILE A 447 22.99 14.89 10.74
CA ILE A 447 22.55 14.72 9.36
C ILE A 447 21.09 14.29 9.34
N ALA A 448 20.28 14.96 8.53
CA ALA A 448 18.92 14.52 8.25
C ALA A 448 18.91 13.55 7.06
N THR A 449 18.25 12.41 7.21
CA THR A 449 18.00 11.46 6.12
C THR A 449 17.02 12.04 5.10
N HIS A 450 16.08 12.87 5.55
CA HIS A 450 15.15 13.61 4.70
C HIS A 450 14.44 14.71 5.51
N SER A 451 13.76 15.64 4.84
CA SER A 451 13.19 16.84 5.48
C SER A 451 11.75 16.71 5.99
N HIS A 452 11.45 15.68 6.77
CA HIS A 452 10.20 15.62 7.55
C HIS A 452 10.41 16.16 8.97
N PHE A 453 9.32 16.62 9.60
CA PHE A 453 9.35 17.33 10.88
C PHE A 453 9.95 16.51 12.03
N ASP A 454 9.80 15.20 11.98
CA ASP A 454 10.29 14.21 12.93
C ASP A 454 11.72 13.76 12.63
N HIS A 455 12.35 14.21 11.54
CA HIS A 455 13.75 13.94 11.22
C HIS A 455 14.64 15.18 11.41
N VAL A 456 14.09 16.39 11.25
CA VAL A 456 14.85 17.65 11.29
C VAL A 456 14.59 18.50 12.53
N GLY A 457 13.68 18.10 13.42
CA GLY A 457 13.16 18.97 14.47
C GLY A 457 14.23 19.45 15.46
N GLY A 458 15.16 18.58 15.86
CA GLY A 458 16.29 18.93 16.74
C GLY A 458 17.54 19.43 16.00
N LEU A 459 17.53 19.51 14.67
CA LEU A 459 18.74 19.74 13.87
C LEU A 459 19.33 21.14 14.09
N HIS A 460 18.50 22.13 14.44
CA HIS A 460 18.92 23.49 14.79
C HIS A 460 19.83 23.57 16.02
N GLU A 461 19.89 22.53 16.86
CA GLU A 461 20.75 22.49 18.05
C GLU A 461 22.23 22.25 17.69
N PHE A 462 22.53 21.79 16.46
CA PHE A 462 23.87 21.36 16.04
C PHE A 462 24.60 22.41 15.19
N VAL A 463 25.91 22.55 15.43
CA VAL A 463 26.77 23.46 14.67
C VAL A 463 27.06 22.93 13.27
N ASP A 464 27.43 21.65 13.14
CA ASP A 464 27.56 20.96 11.85
C ASP A 464 26.29 20.15 11.60
N ARG A 465 25.45 20.66 10.71
CA ARG A 465 24.17 20.07 10.34
C ARG A 465 24.06 19.96 8.82
N ARG A 466 23.80 18.75 8.36
CA ARG A 466 23.86 18.38 6.95
C ARG A 466 22.53 17.81 6.47
N GLY A 467 22.30 17.94 5.17
CA GLY A 467 21.16 17.36 4.49
C GLY A 467 21.40 17.33 2.99
N HIS A 468 20.49 16.73 2.26
CA HIS A 468 20.57 16.70 0.81
C HIS A 468 20.10 18.04 0.20
N PRO A 469 20.75 18.57 -0.85
CA PRO A 469 20.42 19.88 -1.41
C PRO A 469 18.98 19.99 -1.94
N ALA A 470 18.42 18.90 -2.47
CA ALA A 470 17.03 18.86 -2.94
C ALA A 470 15.98 19.06 -1.83
N ASP A 471 16.40 18.95 -0.57
CA ASP A 471 15.56 18.95 0.62
C ASP A 471 15.78 20.21 1.47
N ALA A 472 16.73 21.08 1.09
CA ALA A 472 17.18 22.25 1.84
C ALA A 472 16.07 23.28 2.12
N ASP A 473 15.22 23.55 1.12
CA ASP A 473 14.09 24.48 1.25
C ASP A 473 13.10 23.97 2.30
N MET A 474 12.84 22.66 2.32
CA MET A 474 11.91 22.02 3.25
C MET A 474 12.49 21.92 4.68
N MET A 475 13.82 21.87 4.85
CA MET A 475 14.44 21.98 6.18
C MET A 475 14.30 23.40 6.76
N SER A 476 14.42 24.40 5.89
CA SER A 476 14.38 25.82 6.26
C SER A 476 12.95 26.31 6.54
N ASP A 477 11.96 25.70 5.92
CA ASP A 477 10.52 25.94 6.15
C ASP A 477 9.75 24.61 6.25
N PRO A 478 9.92 23.85 7.35
CA PRO A 478 9.27 22.56 7.48
C PRO A 478 7.77 22.74 7.57
N THR A 479 7.00 21.89 6.88
CA THR A 479 5.57 21.71 7.15
C THR A 479 5.40 21.20 8.58
N GLY A 480 5.30 22.14 9.51
CA GLY A 480 5.54 21.88 10.92
C GLY A 480 4.43 21.07 11.59
N LEU A 481 4.84 20.11 12.39
CA LEU A 481 3.96 19.42 13.33
C LEU A 481 3.32 20.43 14.29
N ARG A 482 2.04 20.22 14.58
CA ARG A 482 1.33 20.86 15.68
C ARG A 482 1.03 19.80 16.72
N LEU A 483 1.16 20.13 18.00
CA LEU A 483 0.94 19.14 19.07
C LEU A 483 -0.53 18.94 19.41
N LEU A 484 -1.38 19.95 19.15
CA LEU A 484 -2.81 19.85 19.34
C LEU A 484 -3.47 19.11 18.20
N ARG A 485 -4.27 18.09 18.52
CA ARG A 485 -4.99 17.26 17.56
C ARG A 485 -5.80 18.10 16.56
N GLU A 486 -6.47 19.15 17.04
CA GLU A 486 -7.32 20.00 16.19
C GLU A 486 -6.54 20.86 15.18
N ALA A 487 -5.22 21.00 15.38
CA ALA A 487 -4.32 21.75 14.52
C ALA A 487 -3.50 20.83 13.60
N PHE A 488 -3.70 19.50 13.66
CA PHE A 488 -3.09 18.58 12.71
C PHE A 488 -3.56 18.89 11.30
N PRO A 489 -2.66 18.91 10.31
CA PRO A 489 -3.05 19.02 8.91
C PRO A 489 -3.82 17.78 8.45
N ASP A 490 -4.69 17.94 7.44
CA ASP A 490 -5.56 16.86 6.96
C ASP A 490 -4.78 15.62 6.52
N TRP A 491 -3.62 15.79 5.87
CA TRP A 491 -2.77 14.67 5.44
C TRP A 491 -2.28 13.82 6.64
N LEU A 492 -1.90 14.45 7.75
CA LEU A 492 -1.45 13.72 8.93
C LEU A 492 -2.60 12.91 9.52
N VAL A 493 -3.82 13.46 9.51
CA VAL A 493 -5.03 12.73 9.93
C VAL A 493 -5.30 11.52 9.04
N GLU A 494 -5.17 11.71 7.74
CA GLU A 494 -5.34 10.65 6.75
C GLU A 494 -4.31 9.53 6.97
N ASP A 495 -3.06 9.87 7.28
CA ASP A 495 -2.01 8.89 7.55
C ASP A 495 -2.30 8.07 8.81
N TYR A 496 -2.68 8.69 9.93
CA TYR A 496 -3.12 7.95 11.13
C TYR A 496 -4.23 6.95 10.80
N VAL A 497 -5.22 7.35 10.00
CA VAL A 497 -6.33 6.49 9.59
C VAL A 497 -5.86 5.38 8.66
N TRP A 498 -4.99 5.70 7.71
CA TRP A 498 -4.44 4.77 6.73
C TRP A 498 -3.63 3.65 7.40
N TYR A 499 -2.76 4.02 8.35
CA TYR A 499 -1.94 3.07 9.11
C TYR A 499 -2.70 2.38 10.25
N GLY A 500 -3.95 2.76 10.50
CA GLY A 500 -4.79 2.18 11.55
C GLY A 500 -4.35 2.57 12.97
N SER A 501 -3.57 3.64 13.10
CA SER A 501 -3.10 4.17 14.38
C SER A 501 -4.18 5.00 15.05
N PRO A 502 -4.37 4.87 16.38
CA PRO A 502 -5.33 5.68 17.10
C PRO A 502 -4.89 7.14 17.08
N LEU A 503 -5.78 8.03 16.62
CA LEU A 503 -5.54 9.47 16.71
C LEU A 503 -5.51 9.91 18.19
N PRO A 504 -4.62 10.83 18.57
CA PRO A 504 -4.64 11.41 19.89
C PRO A 504 -5.95 12.20 20.12
N ASP A 505 -6.52 12.10 21.32
CA ASP A 505 -7.80 12.75 21.64
C ASP A 505 -7.70 14.29 21.65
N VAL A 506 -6.59 14.83 22.18
CA VAL A 506 -6.39 16.28 22.36
C VAL A 506 -4.98 16.73 22.01
N VAL A 507 -3.95 16.03 22.51
CA VAL A 507 -2.53 16.36 22.35
C VAL A 507 -1.73 15.11 22.04
N ALA A 508 -0.69 15.25 21.22
CA ALA A 508 0.21 14.17 20.79
C ALA A 508 1.33 13.87 21.80
N LEU A 509 1.12 14.18 23.09
CA LEU A 509 2.12 14.08 24.16
C LEU A 509 1.54 13.43 25.41
N THR A 510 2.38 12.68 26.11
CA THR A 510 2.08 12.15 27.46
C THR A 510 2.78 12.93 28.58
N ALA A 511 3.82 13.71 28.26
CA ALA A 511 4.53 14.62 29.16
C ALA A 511 5.06 15.85 28.39
N VAL A 512 5.46 16.90 29.09
CA VAL A 512 6.11 18.10 28.52
C VAL A 512 7.59 18.17 28.88
N PRO A 513 8.45 18.78 28.05
CA PRO A 513 9.90 18.81 28.26
C PRO A 513 10.31 19.72 29.43
N ALA A 514 9.47 20.71 29.77
CA ALA A 514 9.71 21.62 30.86
C ALA A 514 8.39 22.16 31.43
N ALA A 515 8.44 22.63 32.69
CA ALA A 515 7.31 23.31 33.28
C ALA A 515 6.97 24.60 32.50
N GLY A 516 5.68 24.78 32.17
CA GLY A 516 5.21 25.95 31.41
C GLY A 516 5.42 25.87 29.89
N PHE A 517 5.77 24.70 29.35
CA PHE A 517 5.86 24.48 27.91
C PHE A 517 4.53 24.79 27.19
N ASP A 518 4.58 25.64 26.17
CA ASP A 518 3.40 26.07 25.40
C ASP A 518 3.07 25.05 24.30
N ILE A 519 2.25 24.05 24.65
CA ILE A 519 1.77 23.03 23.73
C ILE A 519 1.02 23.64 22.53
N ALA A 520 0.24 24.71 22.76
CA ALA A 520 -0.61 25.29 21.72
C ALA A 520 0.18 26.13 20.71
N GLY A 521 1.19 26.85 21.20
CA GLY A 521 2.06 27.70 20.40
C GLY A 521 3.20 26.96 19.71
N TRP A 522 3.55 25.75 20.16
CA TRP A 522 4.70 25.03 19.63
C TRP A 522 4.56 24.66 18.14
N THR A 523 5.69 24.73 17.45
CA THR A 523 5.91 24.29 16.08
C THR A 523 7.30 23.72 15.95
N THR A 524 7.49 22.79 15.02
CA THR A 524 8.82 22.32 14.61
C THR A 524 9.74 23.52 14.29
N PRO A 525 10.91 23.62 14.91
CA PRO A 525 11.87 24.68 14.63
C PRO A 525 12.41 24.61 13.19
N PRO A 526 12.50 25.74 12.46
CA PRO A 526 13.15 25.76 11.15
C PRO A 526 14.66 25.56 11.29
N THR A 527 15.28 24.90 10.31
CA THR A 527 16.73 24.64 10.31
C THR A 527 17.35 24.82 8.94
N GLU A 528 18.35 25.70 8.82
CA GLU A 528 19.16 25.83 7.61
C GLU A 528 20.39 24.89 7.66
N PRO A 529 20.63 24.03 6.66
CA PRO A 529 21.84 23.22 6.58
C PRO A 529 23.12 24.06 6.55
N THR A 530 24.19 23.60 7.21
CA THR A 530 25.53 24.22 7.13
C THR A 530 26.40 23.61 6.05
N ALA A 531 26.09 22.39 5.64
CA ALA A 531 26.72 21.70 4.52
C ALA A 531 25.72 20.76 3.83
N PHE A 532 26.04 20.40 2.60
CA PHE A 532 25.25 19.45 1.82
C PHE A 532 26.01 18.14 1.63
N VAL A 533 25.26 17.07 1.42
CA VAL A 533 25.77 15.76 1.01
C VAL A 533 25.02 15.25 -0.22
N ASP A 534 25.69 14.45 -1.03
CA ASP A 534 25.15 13.82 -2.25
C ASP A 534 25.60 12.35 -2.34
N GLU A 535 25.08 11.62 -3.32
CA GLU A 535 25.42 10.22 -3.63
C GLU A 535 26.94 9.98 -3.62
N GLY A 536 27.37 9.01 -2.81
CA GLY A 536 28.76 8.57 -2.73
C GLY A 536 29.66 9.43 -1.84
N ASP A 537 29.17 10.52 -1.26
CA ASP A 537 29.93 11.28 -0.26
C ASP A 537 30.21 10.40 0.97
N ALA A 538 31.43 10.51 1.51
CA ALA A 538 31.87 9.75 2.66
C ALA A 538 32.03 10.66 3.88
N ILE A 539 31.27 10.35 4.93
CA ILE A 539 31.38 11.01 6.24
C ILE A 539 32.40 10.22 7.06
N ASP A 540 33.62 10.73 7.12
CA ASP A 540 34.71 10.17 7.91
C ASP A 540 34.54 10.52 9.39
N LEU A 541 34.55 9.54 10.28
CA LEU A 541 34.45 9.67 11.74
C LEU A 541 35.80 9.36 12.45
N GLY A 542 36.86 9.12 11.67
CA GLY A 542 38.20 8.73 12.11
C GLY A 542 38.49 7.26 11.77
N ASP A 543 37.94 6.34 12.55
CA ASP A 543 38.08 4.89 12.42
C ASP A 543 36.95 4.25 11.60
N ARG A 544 35.93 5.05 11.26
CA ARG A 544 34.73 4.62 10.55
C ARG A 544 34.38 5.63 9.47
N SER A 545 33.89 5.16 8.34
CA SER A 545 33.40 6.02 7.26
C SER A 545 31.99 5.59 6.87
N VAL A 546 31.09 6.58 6.80
CA VAL A 546 29.68 6.36 6.47
C VAL A 546 29.39 6.97 5.10
N VAL A 547 29.00 6.15 4.14
CA VAL A 547 28.74 6.53 2.75
C VAL A 547 27.29 6.94 2.56
N VAL A 548 27.06 8.04 1.87
CA VAL A 548 25.73 8.55 1.53
C VAL A 548 25.21 7.82 0.28
N LEU A 549 23.99 7.31 0.37
CA LEU A 549 23.26 6.70 -0.74
C LEU A 549 22.00 7.54 -0.99
N HIS A 550 21.87 8.14 -2.16
CA HIS A 550 20.69 8.89 -2.58
C HIS A 550 19.56 7.92 -2.94
N THR A 551 18.52 7.94 -2.13
CA THR A 551 17.37 7.04 -2.23
C THR A 551 16.08 7.85 -2.33
N PRO A 552 15.88 8.62 -3.42
CA PRO A 552 14.72 9.48 -3.57
C PRO A 552 13.42 8.65 -3.55
N GLY A 553 12.43 9.13 -2.82
CA GLY A 553 11.16 8.42 -2.65
C GLY A 553 10.19 9.18 -1.77
N HIS A 554 10.44 9.17 -0.46
CA HIS A 554 9.61 9.87 0.53
C HIS A 554 9.74 11.39 0.40
N THR A 555 10.97 11.87 0.20
CA THR A 555 11.30 13.21 -0.28
C THR A 555 12.21 13.12 -1.51
N ALA A 556 12.40 14.24 -2.21
CA ALA A 556 13.31 14.30 -3.36
C ALA A 556 14.78 14.12 -2.93
N GLY A 557 15.13 14.58 -1.73
CA GLY A 557 16.46 14.47 -1.15
C GLY A 557 16.63 13.33 -0.15
N SER A 558 15.73 12.34 -0.10
CA SER A 558 15.88 11.21 0.82
C SER A 558 17.19 10.46 0.60
N ILE A 559 17.91 10.17 1.67
CA ILE A 559 19.17 9.42 1.67
C ILE A 559 19.16 8.27 2.68
N CYS A 560 19.92 7.23 2.38
CA CYS A 560 20.39 6.23 3.33
C CYS A 560 21.87 6.49 3.66
N LEU A 561 22.31 6.01 4.81
CA LEU A 561 23.71 6.10 5.26
C LEU A 561 24.25 4.71 5.50
N LEU A 562 25.30 4.33 4.77
CA LEU A 562 25.90 3.01 4.79
C LEU A 562 27.23 3.02 5.53
N ASP A 563 27.30 2.32 6.65
CA ASP A 563 28.54 1.92 7.32
C ASP A 563 28.91 0.50 6.86
N ASP A 564 29.60 0.42 5.72
CA ASP A 564 29.95 -0.86 5.07
C ASP A 564 30.88 -1.72 5.93
N ALA A 565 31.75 -1.09 6.74
CA ALA A 565 32.70 -1.79 7.59
C ALA A 565 32.01 -2.61 8.69
N ASN A 566 30.90 -2.09 9.23
CA ASN A 566 30.10 -2.77 10.26
C ASN A 566 28.81 -3.41 9.69
N GLY A 567 28.58 -3.31 8.38
CA GLY A 567 27.40 -3.86 7.73
C GLY A 567 26.08 -3.22 8.20
N THR A 568 26.13 -1.95 8.62
CA THR A 568 24.96 -1.22 9.13
C THR A 568 24.49 -0.19 8.10
N VAL A 569 23.17 -0.06 7.96
CA VAL A 569 22.55 0.96 7.11
C VAL A 569 21.46 1.69 7.89
N PHE A 570 21.52 3.02 7.88
CA PHE A 570 20.47 3.88 8.39
C PHE A 570 19.60 4.30 7.21
N THR A 571 18.33 3.90 7.23
CA THR A 571 17.46 3.98 6.04
C THR A 571 16.49 5.14 6.05
N GLY A 572 16.36 5.86 7.17
CA GLY A 572 15.24 6.77 7.40
C GLY A 572 13.92 6.06 7.08
N ASP A 573 13.08 6.72 6.30
CA ASP A 573 11.78 6.21 5.84
C ASP A 573 11.84 5.39 4.54
N ALA A 574 13.03 5.08 4.01
CA ALA A 574 13.16 4.33 2.76
C ALA A 574 12.84 2.84 2.93
N ILE A 575 13.14 2.25 4.10
CA ILE A 575 12.92 0.83 4.41
C ILE A 575 12.46 0.70 5.87
N TYR A 576 11.30 0.06 6.07
CA TYR A 576 10.85 -0.38 7.38
C TYR A 576 11.00 -1.90 7.48
N VAL A 577 11.85 -2.37 8.39
CA VAL A 577 11.97 -3.79 8.75
C VAL A 577 10.99 -4.03 9.90
N ASP A 578 10.13 -5.06 9.79
CA ASP A 578 9.07 -5.38 10.76
C ASP A 578 8.07 -4.25 11.03
N ALA A 579 7.39 -3.75 9.99
CA ALA A 579 6.36 -2.70 10.06
C ALA A 579 5.19 -3.02 11.03
N ARG A 580 5.44 -2.89 12.32
CA ARG A 580 4.53 -2.42 13.35
C ARG A 580 5.10 -1.08 13.80
N LEU A 581 4.62 -0.01 13.18
CA LEU A 581 4.86 1.35 13.65
C LEU A 581 4.56 1.39 15.17
N GLY A 582 5.60 1.52 16.00
CA GLY A 582 5.49 1.87 17.42
C GLY A 582 4.97 0.81 18.42
N TRP A 583 5.11 -0.50 18.18
CA TRP A 583 4.81 -1.52 19.20
C TRP A 583 5.94 -2.55 19.34
N GLU A 584 6.98 -2.20 20.10
CA GLU A 584 7.83 -3.20 20.74
C GLU A 584 7.09 -3.72 22.00
N ASP A 585 6.77 -5.01 22.02
CA ASP A 585 6.30 -5.69 23.24
C ASP A 585 7.49 -5.77 24.22
N PRO A 586 7.41 -5.20 25.44
CA PRO A 586 8.54 -5.20 26.38
C PRO A 586 8.97 -6.61 26.87
N GLU A 587 8.24 -7.68 26.52
CA GLU A 587 8.55 -9.06 26.91
C GLU A 587 8.97 -9.98 25.75
N ALA A 588 9.30 -9.45 24.56
CA ALA A 588 9.79 -10.27 23.42
C ALA A 588 11.30 -10.45 23.37
#